data_AF-A0A8C5T1P0-F1
#
_entry.id   AF-A0A8C5T1P0-F1
#
_cell.length_a   1.000
_cell.length_b   1.000
_cell.length_c   1.000
_cell.angle_alpha   90.00
_cell.angle_beta   90.00
_cell.angle_gamma   90.00
#
_symmetry.space_group_name_H-M   'P 1'
#
loop_
_entity.id
_entity.type
_entity.pdbx_description
1 polymer ?
#
loop_
_entity_poly.entity_id
_entity_poly.type
_entity_poly.pdbx_seq_one_letter_code
_entity_poly.pdbx_strand_id
1 'polypeptide(L)'
;EKRDQRYPRNVVNNQKYNFFTFLPGVLFNQFKYFFNLYFLFLACSQFVPEMRLGALYTYWVPLGFVLTVTIIREAVEEIRCYMRDKEVNSQIYSKLTARGQEIGSSFLSNQRVPADMIFLRTSEKNGSCFLRTDQLDGETDWKLRLPVSCTQRLPTASDLLQIRSYVYAEEPNIDIHNFVGTFTREDSDPPVNESLSIENTLWASTVIASGTVVGVVLYTGQELRSVMNTSNPRSKVKEIISSFINYLFIKQIDMATLFAYR
;
A
#
# COMPACT_ATOMS: atom_id res chain seq x y z
N GLU A 1 -11.77 -24.62 8.19
CA GLU A 1 -11.52 -25.08 6.80
C GLU A 1 -10.07 -24.76 6.46
N LYS A 2 -9.27 -25.70 5.94
CA LYS A 2 -7.88 -25.38 5.52
C LYS A 2 -7.97 -24.61 4.21
N ARG A 3 -7.24 -23.49 4.09
CA ARG A 3 -7.27 -22.66 2.89
C ARG A 3 -6.56 -23.43 1.74
N ASP A 4 -7.33 -23.91 0.76
CA ASP A 4 -6.80 -24.62 -0.42
C ASP A 4 -6.14 -23.68 -1.46
N GLN A 5 -6.16 -22.37 -1.21
CA GLN A 5 -5.58 -21.36 -2.10
C GLN A 5 -4.12 -21.06 -1.78
N ARG A 6 -3.35 -20.82 -2.84
CA ARG A 6 -1.94 -20.42 -2.75
C ARG A 6 -1.84 -19.00 -2.21
N TYR A 7 -1.18 -18.83 -1.07
CA TYR A 7 -0.91 -17.51 -0.49
C TYR A 7 -0.13 -16.61 -1.47
N PRO A 8 -0.42 -15.30 -1.50
CA PRO A 8 0.32 -14.35 -2.31
C PRO A 8 1.79 -14.28 -1.87
N ARG A 9 2.66 -13.80 -2.77
CA ARG A 9 4.06 -13.54 -2.41
C ARG A 9 4.13 -12.31 -1.50
N ASN A 10 5.02 -12.32 -0.51
CA ASN A 10 5.28 -11.15 0.34
C ASN A 10 6.10 -10.09 -0.40
N VAL A 11 5.50 -9.48 -1.41
CA VAL A 11 6.05 -8.39 -2.20
C VAL A 11 4.96 -7.35 -2.37
N VAL A 12 5.26 -6.12 -1.99
CA VAL A 12 4.37 -4.97 -2.16
C VAL A 12 4.75 -4.26 -3.45
N ASN A 13 3.76 -3.97 -4.31
CA ASN A 13 3.94 -3.18 -5.51
C ASN A 13 2.81 -2.15 -5.62
N ASN A 14 3.16 -0.89 -5.37
CA ASN A 14 2.26 0.26 -5.43
C ASN A 14 2.44 1.06 -6.74
N GLN A 15 3.23 0.57 -7.69
CA GLN A 15 3.39 1.18 -9.00
C GLN A 15 2.10 1.04 -9.82
N LYS A 16 1.69 2.14 -10.45
CA LYS A 16 0.52 2.17 -11.35
C LYS A 16 0.88 1.71 -12.75
N TYR A 17 2.11 1.97 -13.18
CA TYR A 17 2.54 1.73 -14.54
C TYR A 17 3.80 0.87 -14.59
N ASN A 18 3.90 0.06 -15.62
CA ASN A 18 5.14 -0.58 -16.04
C ASN A 18 5.85 0.35 -17.05
N PHE A 19 7.14 0.11 -17.32
CA PHE A 19 7.93 0.89 -18.27
C PHE A 19 7.23 1.08 -19.63
N PHE A 20 6.60 0.02 -20.15
CA PHE A 20 5.88 0.06 -21.43
C PHE A 20 4.48 0.67 -21.34
N THR A 21 3.80 0.56 -20.19
CA THR A 21 2.44 1.07 -20.02
C THR A 21 2.40 2.51 -19.51
N PHE A 22 3.55 3.05 -19.08
CA PHE A 22 3.67 4.40 -18.54
C PHE A 22 3.24 5.46 -19.54
N LEU A 23 3.90 5.58 -20.69
CA LEU A 23 3.60 6.65 -21.63
C LEU A 23 2.18 6.55 -22.21
N PRO A 24 1.71 5.39 -22.72
CA PRO A 24 0.33 5.26 -23.20
C PRO A 24 -0.71 5.52 -22.10
N GLY A 25 -0.46 5.02 -20.88
CA GLY A 25 -1.37 5.17 -19.75
C GLY A 25 -1.48 6.62 -19.27
N VAL A 26 -0.35 7.33 -19.15
CA VAL A 26 -0.31 8.74 -18.76
C VAL A 26 -0.98 9.62 -19.81
N LEU A 27 -0.69 9.41 -21.09
CA LEU A 27 -1.33 10.16 -22.18
C LEU A 27 -2.85 9.91 -22.23
N PHE A 28 -3.28 8.65 -22.10
CA PHE A 28 -4.71 8.33 -22.02
C PHE A 28 -5.39 9.05 -20.85
N ASN A 29 -4.76 9.02 -19.66
CA ASN A 29 -5.26 9.73 -18.49
C ASN A 29 -5.26 11.26 -18.64
N GLN A 30 -4.34 11.84 -19.43
CA GLN A 30 -4.40 13.26 -19.77
C GLN A 30 -5.56 13.57 -20.72
N PHE A 31 -5.70 12.83 -21.83
CA PHE A 31 -6.72 13.12 -22.85
C PHE A 31 -8.13 12.65 -22.48
N LYS A 32 -8.29 11.86 -21.42
CA LYS A 32 -9.61 11.58 -20.82
C LYS A 32 -10.32 12.85 -20.37
N TYR A 33 -9.59 13.91 -20.03
CA TYR A 33 -10.16 15.20 -19.67
C TYR A 33 -10.50 16.04 -20.91
N PHE A 34 -11.71 16.59 -20.94
CA PHE A 34 -12.26 17.34 -22.08
C PHE A 34 -11.33 18.43 -22.62
N PHE A 35 -10.64 19.18 -21.74
CA PHE A 35 -9.75 20.27 -22.17
C PHE A 35 -8.53 19.80 -22.95
N ASN A 36 -7.87 18.75 -22.48
CA ASN A 36 -6.69 18.24 -23.17
C ASN A 36 -7.07 17.73 -24.57
N LEU A 37 -8.26 17.12 -24.69
CA LEU A 37 -8.81 16.70 -25.97
C LEU A 37 -9.22 17.90 -26.84
N TYR A 38 -9.83 18.93 -26.26
CA TYR A 38 -10.19 20.17 -26.95
C TYR A 38 -8.96 20.88 -27.53
N PHE A 39 -7.92 21.08 -26.74
CA PHE A 39 -6.67 21.70 -27.21
C PHE A 39 -5.97 20.86 -28.28
N LEU A 40 -6.05 19.52 -28.19
CA LEU A 40 -5.56 18.64 -29.23
C LEU A 40 -6.32 18.84 -30.55
N PHE A 41 -7.66 18.85 -30.52
CA PHE A 41 -8.46 19.10 -31.72
C PHE A 41 -8.23 20.50 -32.29
N LEU A 42 -8.12 21.52 -31.43
CA LEU A 42 -7.81 22.88 -31.83
C LEU A 42 -6.43 22.97 -32.50
N ALA A 43 -5.42 22.27 -31.98
CA ALA A 43 -4.09 22.22 -32.58
C ALA A 43 -4.07 21.45 -33.92
N CYS A 44 -4.83 20.35 -34.01
CA CYS A 44 -4.97 19.57 -35.23
C CYS A 44 -5.72 20.32 -36.34
N SER A 45 -6.75 21.11 -36.01
CA SER A 45 -7.51 21.87 -37.00
C SER A 45 -6.66 22.90 -37.73
N GLN A 46 -5.59 23.40 -37.10
CA GLN A 46 -4.65 24.34 -37.74
C GLN A 46 -3.87 23.73 -38.90
N PHE A 47 -3.83 22.41 -39.07
CA PHE A 47 -3.23 21.82 -40.28
C PHE A 47 -4.03 22.13 -41.54
N VAL A 48 -5.36 22.31 -41.43
CA VAL A 48 -6.23 22.65 -42.56
C VAL A 48 -6.10 24.13 -42.88
N PRO A 49 -5.56 24.51 -44.07
CA PRO A 49 -5.27 25.90 -44.41
C PRO A 49 -6.49 26.83 -44.31
N GLU A 50 -7.68 26.32 -44.62
CA GLU A 50 -8.95 27.07 -44.63
C GLU A 50 -9.43 27.47 -43.23
N MET A 51 -8.98 26.75 -42.18
CA MET A 51 -9.36 26.99 -40.77
C MET A 51 -8.21 27.57 -39.93
N ARG A 52 -7.10 27.97 -40.56
CA ARG A 52 -5.92 28.49 -39.84
C ARG A 52 -6.20 29.87 -39.26
N LEU A 53 -6.17 29.95 -37.93
CA LEU A 53 -6.31 31.19 -37.18
C LEU A 53 -4.95 31.88 -36.92
N GLY A 54 -3.85 31.13 -37.00
CA GLY A 54 -2.50 31.63 -36.73
C GLY A 54 -1.41 30.63 -37.10
N ALA A 55 -0.20 30.84 -36.57
CA ALA A 55 0.93 29.95 -36.83
C ALA A 55 0.82 28.64 -36.04
N LEU A 56 1.20 27.50 -36.63
CA LEU A 56 1.08 26.18 -36.01
C LEU A 56 1.74 26.09 -34.61
N TYR A 57 2.88 26.76 -34.43
CA TYR A 57 3.63 26.70 -33.17
C TYR A 57 2.87 27.32 -32.00
N THR A 58 1.97 28.29 -32.22
CA THR A 58 1.24 28.95 -31.12
C THR A 58 0.23 28.01 -30.45
N TYR A 59 -0.11 26.88 -31.08
CA TYR A 59 -1.03 25.89 -30.55
C TYR A 59 -0.31 24.62 -30.08
N TRP A 60 0.66 24.14 -30.88
CA TRP A 60 1.39 22.92 -30.56
C TRP A 60 2.41 23.10 -29.43
N VAL A 61 3.06 24.27 -29.32
CA VAL A 61 4.07 24.51 -28.28
C VAL A 61 3.46 24.53 -26.87
N PRO A 62 2.36 25.28 -26.59
CA PRO A 62 1.74 25.26 -25.26
C PRO A 62 1.20 23.87 -24.87
N LEU A 63 0.55 23.16 -25.80
CA LEU A 63 0.04 21.80 -25.56
C LEU A 63 1.18 20.84 -25.24
N GLY A 64 2.25 20.85 -26.05
CA GLY A 64 3.43 20.03 -25.83
C GLY A 64 4.11 20.31 -24.48
N PHE A 65 4.22 21.58 -24.10
CA PHE A 65 4.79 21.99 -22.81
C PHE A 65 3.99 21.42 -21.62
N VAL A 66 2.66 21.62 -21.61
CA VAL A 66 1.79 21.15 -20.51
C VAL A 66 1.83 19.62 -20.40
N LEU A 67 1.77 18.91 -21.53
CA LEU A 67 1.86 17.44 -21.54
C LEU A 67 3.23 16.97 -21.03
N THR A 68 4.31 17.60 -21.46
CA THR A 68 5.68 17.26 -21.06
C THR A 68 5.88 17.43 -19.55
N VAL A 69 5.50 18.59 -18.99
CA VAL A 69 5.57 18.83 -17.54
C VAL A 69 4.77 17.79 -16.78
N THR A 70 3.60 17.40 -17.28
CA THR A 70 2.74 16.41 -16.63
C THR A 70 3.35 15.00 -16.68
N ILE A 71 3.91 14.60 -17.81
CA ILE A 71 4.61 13.31 -17.96
C ILE A 71 5.81 13.25 -17.03
N ILE A 72 6.62 14.32 -16.96
CA ILE A 72 7.78 14.38 -16.05
C ILE A 72 7.33 14.27 -14.60
N ARG A 73 6.30 15.01 -14.19
CA ARG A 73 5.80 14.95 -12.81
C ARG A 73 5.34 13.54 -12.45
N GLU A 74 4.54 12.90 -13.30
CA GLU A 74 4.06 11.53 -13.05
C GLU A 74 5.23 10.52 -13.04
N ALA A 75 6.23 10.68 -13.92
CA ALA A 75 7.42 9.84 -13.91
C ALA A 75 8.19 9.94 -12.59
N VAL A 76 8.38 11.16 -12.08
CA VAL A 76 9.07 11.40 -10.81
C VAL A 76 8.28 10.80 -9.63
N GLU A 77 6.94 10.88 -9.66
CA GLU A 77 6.09 10.22 -8.66
C GLU A 77 6.24 8.70 -8.71
N GLU A 78 6.24 8.10 -9.90
CA GLU A 78 6.38 6.66 -10.09
C GLU A 78 7.75 6.14 -9.63
N ILE A 79 8.83 6.88 -9.91
CA ILE A 79 10.18 6.57 -9.43
C ILE A 79 10.24 6.63 -7.90
N ARG A 80 9.61 7.63 -7.28
CA ARG A 80 9.55 7.74 -5.81
C ARG A 80 8.77 6.57 -5.19
N CYS A 81 7.68 6.13 -5.81
CA CYS A 81 6.97 4.92 -5.38
C CYS A 81 7.86 3.68 -5.50
N TYR A 82 8.54 3.49 -6.63
CA TYR A 82 9.47 2.38 -6.82
C TYR A 82 10.56 2.32 -5.75
N MET A 83 11.17 3.46 -5.43
CA MET A 83 12.23 3.53 -4.40
C MET A 83 11.68 3.12 -3.02
N ARG A 84 10.50 3.60 -2.64
CA ARG A 84 9.85 3.23 -1.37
C ARG A 84 9.47 1.75 -1.32
N ASP A 85 8.90 1.22 -2.40
CA ASP A 85 8.53 -0.21 -2.46
C ASP A 85 9.78 -1.10 -2.42
N LYS A 86 10.87 -0.68 -3.09
CA LYS A 86 12.16 -1.38 -3.04
C LYS A 86 12.72 -1.41 -1.62
N GLU A 87 12.67 -0.29 -0.90
CA GLU A 87 13.11 -0.20 0.49
C GLU A 87 12.34 -1.20 1.37
N VAL A 88 11.01 -1.22 1.30
CA VAL A 88 10.15 -2.14 2.06
C VAL A 88 10.41 -3.61 1.69
N ASN A 89 10.47 -3.93 0.40
CA ASN A 89 10.68 -5.31 -0.07
C ASN A 89 12.10 -5.84 0.20
N SER A 90 13.07 -4.95 0.41
CA SER A 90 14.45 -5.30 0.72
C SER A 90 14.72 -5.48 2.22
N GLN A 91 13.70 -5.31 3.06
CA GLN A 91 13.86 -5.46 4.50
C GLN A 91 14.26 -6.90 4.85
N ILE A 92 15.34 -7.00 5.62
CA ILE A 92 15.88 -8.27 6.09
C ILE A 92 15.09 -8.69 7.32
N TYR A 93 14.64 -9.95 7.34
CA TYR A 93 14.00 -10.55 8.50
C TYR A 93 14.55 -11.95 8.72
N SER A 94 14.59 -12.37 9.99
CA SER A 94 15.01 -13.73 10.37
C SER A 94 13.86 -14.72 10.23
N LYS A 95 14.19 -15.94 9.78
CA LYS A 95 13.25 -17.07 9.76
C LYS A 95 13.66 -18.09 10.81
N LEU A 96 12.69 -18.57 11.57
CA LEU A 96 12.89 -19.64 12.53
C LEU A 96 12.69 -20.98 11.79
N THR A 97 13.76 -21.77 11.66
CA THR A 97 13.76 -23.04 10.93
C THR A 97 14.17 -24.19 11.88
N ALA A 98 13.77 -25.43 11.59
CA ALA A 98 14.09 -26.61 12.42
C ALA A 98 15.60 -26.87 12.58
N ARG A 99 16.43 -26.34 11.67
CA ARG A 99 17.90 -26.40 11.73
C ARG A 99 18.52 -25.27 12.58
N GLY A 100 17.69 -24.44 13.22
CA GLY A 100 18.09 -23.22 13.89
C GLY A 100 17.57 -21.98 13.16
N GLN A 101 17.95 -20.80 13.67
CA GLN A 101 17.62 -19.53 13.05
C GLN A 101 18.43 -19.37 11.75
N GLU A 102 17.76 -19.36 10.61
CA GLU A 102 18.40 -19.01 9.34
C GLU A 102 18.45 -17.48 9.26
N ILE A 103 19.66 -16.95 9.49
CA ILE A 103 19.93 -15.51 9.58
C ILE A 103 20.00 -14.91 8.17
N GLY A 104 19.05 -14.03 7.87
CA GLY A 104 19.38 -12.70 7.33
C GLY A 104 19.45 -11.74 8.53
N SER A 105 20.56 -11.05 8.70
CA SER A 105 21.03 -10.35 9.91
C SER A 105 20.00 -9.71 10.87
N SER A 106 20.21 -10.01 12.16
CA SER A 106 19.83 -9.28 13.38
C SER A 106 18.36 -9.33 13.85
N PHE A 107 18.21 -9.93 15.03
CA PHE A 107 17.18 -9.74 16.06
C PHE A 107 16.28 -8.51 15.84
N LEU A 108 14.96 -8.74 15.76
CA LEU A 108 13.91 -7.74 15.50
C LEU A 108 13.72 -6.74 16.65
N SER A 109 14.76 -6.02 17.05
CA SER A 109 14.65 -4.80 17.86
C SER A 109 14.73 -3.59 16.94
N ASN A 110 13.74 -2.69 17.00
CA ASN A 110 13.66 -1.47 16.18
C ASN A 110 13.54 -1.70 14.65
N GLN A 111 13.00 -2.84 14.25
CA GLN A 111 12.67 -3.14 12.85
C GLN A 111 11.16 -3.18 12.65
N ARG A 112 10.73 -2.98 11.40
CA ARG A 112 9.33 -3.07 11.03
C ARG A 112 8.90 -4.52 10.90
N VAL A 113 7.67 -4.81 11.31
CA VAL A 113 7.09 -6.14 11.14
C VAL A 113 6.92 -6.40 9.61
N PRO A 114 7.43 -7.52 9.07
CA PRO A 114 7.48 -7.75 7.62
C PRO A 114 6.16 -8.22 7.01
N ALA A 115 5.22 -8.68 7.81
CA ALA A 115 3.94 -9.24 7.41
C ALA A 115 2.94 -9.16 8.57
N ASP A 116 1.65 -9.44 8.33
CA ASP A 116 0.69 -9.52 9.44
C ASP A 116 0.90 -10.86 10.17
N MET A 117 1.14 -10.81 11.47
CA MET A 117 1.58 -11.96 12.27
C MET A 117 0.78 -12.10 13.56
N ILE A 118 0.67 -13.33 14.07
CA ILE A 118 0.30 -13.58 15.47
C ILE A 118 1.55 -13.57 16.33
N PHE A 119 1.49 -12.84 17.43
CA PHE A 119 2.56 -12.72 18.40
C PHE A 119 2.65 -13.97 19.27
N LEU A 120 3.73 -14.75 19.12
CA LEU A 120 3.91 -16.01 19.85
C LEU A 120 4.85 -15.86 21.05
N ARG A 121 5.89 -15.05 20.92
CA ARG A 121 6.90 -14.91 21.98
C ARG A 121 7.64 -13.60 21.90
N THR A 122 8.05 -13.06 23.05
CA THR A 122 9.03 -11.98 23.16
C THR A 122 10.22 -12.34 24.05
N SER A 123 11.37 -11.73 23.78
CA SER A 123 12.54 -11.74 24.66
C SER A 123 12.42 -10.77 25.86
N GLU A 124 11.42 -9.90 25.88
CA GLU A 124 11.21 -8.94 26.95
C GLU A 124 10.80 -9.60 28.26
N LYS A 125 11.36 -9.11 29.38
CA LYS A 125 11.17 -9.70 30.72
C LYS A 125 9.72 -9.60 31.22
N ASN A 126 9.00 -8.58 30.79
CA ASN A 126 7.60 -8.36 31.14
C ASN A 126 6.64 -9.26 30.33
N GLY A 127 7.12 -9.99 29.33
CA GLY A 127 6.28 -10.83 28.47
C GLY A 127 5.33 -10.03 27.57
N SER A 128 5.62 -8.75 27.31
CA SER A 128 4.81 -7.90 26.45
C SER A 128 5.68 -7.05 25.52
N CYS A 129 5.07 -6.51 24.47
CA CYS A 129 5.76 -5.63 23.54
C CYS A 129 4.87 -4.42 23.22
N PHE A 130 5.50 -3.27 23.02
CA PHE A 130 4.81 -2.09 22.50
C PHE A 130 5.07 -1.98 21.01
N LEU A 131 4.02 -1.69 20.24
CA LEU A 131 4.14 -1.34 18.84
C LEU A 131 3.57 0.05 18.56
N ARG A 132 4.14 0.71 17.56
CA ARG A 132 3.60 1.98 17.04
C ARG A 132 3.00 1.77 15.67
N THR A 133 1.83 2.36 15.44
CA THR A 133 1.02 2.22 14.21
C THR A 133 1.04 3.46 13.32
N ASP A 134 2.04 4.35 13.46
CA ASP A 134 2.10 5.65 12.80
C ASP A 134 1.95 5.60 11.27
N GLN A 135 2.26 4.46 10.66
CA GLN A 135 2.16 4.24 9.21
C GLN A 135 0.81 3.67 8.75
N LEU A 136 -0.01 3.17 9.67
CA LEU A 136 -1.33 2.59 9.39
C LEU A 136 -2.45 3.59 9.61
N ASP A 137 -2.46 4.25 10.77
CA ASP A 137 -3.52 5.16 11.22
C ASP A 137 -3.03 6.58 11.53
N GLY A 138 -1.71 6.82 11.53
CA GLY A 138 -1.12 8.09 11.93
C GLY A 138 -1.04 8.29 13.44
N GLU A 139 -1.42 7.29 14.24
CA GLU A 139 -1.29 7.37 15.69
C GLU A 139 0.16 7.19 16.13
N THR A 140 0.61 8.09 17.01
CA THR A 140 1.99 8.05 17.54
C THR A 140 2.11 7.32 18.87
N ASP A 141 0.98 6.92 19.44
CA ASP A 141 0.91 6.24 20.72
C ASP A 141 1.41 4.79 20.63
N TRP A 142 2.03 4.35 21.72
CA TRP A 142 2.49 2.98 21.86
C TRP A 142 1.31 2.09 22.26
N LYS A 143 0.99 1.11 21.41
CA LYS A 143 -0.04 0.10 21.65
C LYS A 143 0.60 -1.15 22.25
N LEU A 144 0.12 -1.57 23.42
CA LEU A 144 0.55 -2.81 24.07
C LEU A 144 0.06 -4.02 23.28
N ARG A 145 0.93 -5.01 23.08
CA ARG A 145 0.61 -6.32 22.53
C ARG A 145 1.13 -7.42 23.44
N LEU A 146 0.39 -8.53 23.47
CA LEU A 146 0.65 -9.67 24.32
C LEU A 146 0.82 -10.93 23.47
N PRO A 147 1.88 -11.72 23.72
CA PRO A 147 2.04 -13.00 23.03
C PRO A 147 0.97 -13.98 23.47
N VAL A 148 0.72 -15.00 22.67
CA VAL A 148 -0.12 -16.14 23.07
C VAL A 148 0.46 -16.76 24.36
N SER A 149 -0.40 -16.99 25.36
CA SER A 149 0.04 -17.26 26.72
C SER A 149 0.78 -18.60 26.81
N CYS A 150 0.26 -19.64 26.16
CA CYS A 150 0.88 -20.96 26.15
C CYS A 150 2.23 -21.02 25.44
N THR A 151 2.50 -20.14 24.46
CA THR A 151 3.76 -20.11 23.70
C THR A 151 4.82 -19.24 24.38
N GLN A 152 4.42 -18.18 25.07
CA GLN A 152 5.33 -17.37 25.88
C GLN A 152 5.94 -18.17 27.05
N ARG A 153 5.19 -19.14 27.61
CA ARG A 153 5.66 -20.04 28.68
C ARG A 153 6.78 -21.01 28.27
N LEU A 154 7.05 -21.16 26.97
CA LEU A 154 8.14 -22.02 26.52
C LEU A 154 9.51 -21.48 26.98
N PRO A 155 10.53 -22.33 27.18
CA PRO A 155 11.88 -21.86 27.53
C PRO A 155 12.59 -21.11 26.38
N THR A 156 12.49 -21.63 25.16
CA THR A 156 13.25 -21.13 24.00
C THR A 156 12.35 -20.88 22.79
N ALA A 157 12.75 -19.95 21.92
CA ALA A 157 12.05 -19.74 20.65
C ALA A 157 12.03 -21.01 19.77
N SER A 158 13.09 -21.82 19.81
CA SER A 158 13.17 -23.09 19.07
C SER A 158 12.09 -24.10 19.46
N ASP A 159 11.58 -24.04 20.69
CA ASP A 159 10.53 -24.94 21.17
C ASP A 159 9.20 -24.69 20.44
N LEU A 160 9.01 -23.48 19.88
CA LEU A 160 7.86 -23.15 19.02
C LEU A 160 7.79 -24.01 17.76
N LEU A 161 8.91 -24.61 17.32
CA LEU A 161 8.94 -25.51 16.17
C LEU A 161 8.58 -26.95 16.54
N GLN A 162 8.61 -27.28 17.83
CA GLN A 162 8.34 -28.64 18.33
C GLN A 162 6.88 -28.80 18.74
N ILE A 163 6.19 -27.70 19.08
CA ILE A 163 4.78 -27.76 19.44
C ILE A 163 3.90 -28.08 18.22
N ARG A 164 2.84 -28.85 18.47
CA ARG A 164 1.81 -29.13 17.47
C ARG A 164 0.64 -28.18 17.69
N SER A 165 0.64 -27.07 16.96
CA SER A 165 -0.40 -26.05 17.06
C SER A 165 -0.91 -25.58 15.72
N TYR A 166 -2.13 -25.06 15.69
CA TYR A 166 -2.71 -24.39 14.53
C TYR A 166 -3.40 -23.10 14.94
N VAL A 167 -3.43 -22.15 14.00
CA VAL A 167 -4.13 -20.88 14.17
C VAL A 167 -5.32 -20.86 13.22
N TYR A 168 -6.50 -20.61 13.77
CA TYR A 168 -7.67 -20.24 13.01
C TYR A 168 -7.78 -18.71 13.06
N ALA A 169 -7.84 -18.07 11.90
CA ALA A 169 -8.02 -16.64 11.76
C ALA A 169 -9.16 -16.37 10.77
N GLU A 170 -9.80 -15.21 10.92
CA GLU A 170 -10.76 -14.69 9.94
C GLU A 170 -10.15 -14.51 8.53
N GLU A 171 -10.96 -14.13 7.54
CA GLU A 171 -10.42 -13.75 6.23
C GLU A 171 -9.69 -12.38 6.30
N PRO A 172 -8.76 -12.08 5.37
CA PRO A 172 -8.11 -10.77 5.31
C PRO A 172 -9.13 -9.63 5.30
N ASN A 173 -9.06 -8.74 6.29
CA ASN A 173 -10.00 -7.63 6.49
C ASN A 173 -9.24 -6.31 6.62
N ILE A 174 -9.78 -5.23 6.03
CA ILE A 174 -9.21 -3.88 6.05
C ILE A 174 -9.21 -3.24 7.46
N ASP A 175 -10.11 -3.63 8.36
CA ASP A 175 -10.30 -2.97 9.67
C ASP A 175 -9.18 -3.25 10.68
N ILE A 176 -8.12 -2.43 10.69
CA ILE A 176 -6.93 -2.57 11.55
C ILE A 176 -7.19 -2.65 13.06
N HIS A 177 -8.38 -2.30 13.55
CA HIS A 177 -8.75 -2.28 14.97
C HIS A 177 -9.45 -3.56 15.43
N ASN A 178 -9.84 -4.42 14.50
CA ASN A 178 -10.51 -5.66 14.81
C ASN A 178 -9.73 -6.86 14.28
N PHE A 179 -9.67 -7.90 15.11
CA PHE A 179 -9.14 -9.20 14.74
C PHE A 179 -9.76 -10.26 15.64
N VAL A 180 -10.24 -11.35 15.02
CA VAL A 180 -10.77 -12.51 15.72
C VAL A 180 -10.06 -13.77 15.20
N GLY A 181 -9.53 -14.55 16.14
CA GLY A 181 -8.95 -15.85 15.85
C GLY A 181 -8.93 -16.77 17.05
N THR A 182 -8.44 -17.98 16.85
CA THR A 182 -8.25 -18.99 17.89
C THR A 182 -6.91 -19.67 17.67
N PHE A 183 -6.11 -19.76 18.73
CA PHE A 183 -4.90 -20.57 18.78
C PHE A 183 -5.21 -21.88 19.48
N THR A 184 -4.93 -23.01 18.82
CA THR A 184 -5.08 -24.33 19.42
C THR A 184 -3.73 -25.04 19.46
N ARG A 185 -3.40 -25.56 20.64
CA ARG A 185 -2.21 -26.36 20.92
C ARG A 185 -2.63 -27.79 21.28
N GLU A 186 -2.30 -28.75 20.41
CA GLU A 186 -2.71 -30.16 20.50
C GLU A 186 -1.75 -31.04 21.31
N ASP A 187 -0.52 -30.61 21.56
CA ASP A 187 0.50 -31.38 22.30
C ASP A 187 0.35 -31.31 23.83
N SER A 188 -0.64 -30.57 24.33
CA SER A 188 -1.03 -30.53 25.74
C SER A 188 -2.21 -31.47 25.99
N ASP A 189 -2.24 -32.11 27.17
CA ASP A 189 -3.40 -32.88 27.64
C ASP A 189 -3.98 -32.24 28.92
N PRO A 190 -5.17 -31.60 28.86
CA PRO A 190 -6.02 -31.41 27.69
C PRO A 190 -5.44 -30.40 26.67
N PRO A 191 -5.93 -30.40 25.42
CA PRO A 191 -5.55 -29.41 24.41
C PRO A 191 -5.84 -27.99 24.88
N VAL A 192 -4.90 -27.08 24.65
CA VAL A 192 -5.05 -25.67 25.05
C VAL A 192 -5.67 -24.91 23.89
N ASN A 193 -6.81 -24.26 24.14
CA ASN A 193 -7.48 -23.36 23.22
C ASN A 193 -7.49 -21.95 23.79
N GLU A 194 -6.88 -21.01 23.09
CA GLU A 194 -6.82 -19.59 23.47
C GLU A 194 -7.48 -18.75 22.38
N SER A 195 -8.43 -17.88 22.74
CA SER A 195 -8.99 -16.90 21.81
C SER A 195 -7.98 -15.79 21.55
N LEU A 196 -7.80 -15.43 20.28
CA LEU A 196 -6.92 -14.36 19.82
C LEU A 196 -7.73 -13.10 19.53
N SER A 197 -7.22 -11.98 20.01
CA SER A 197 -7.74 -10.64 19.73
C SER A 197 -6.68 -9.79 19.02
N ILE A 198 -7.02 -8.53 18.74
CA ILE A 198 -6.05 -7.56 18.24
C ILE A 198 -4.79 -7.48 19.12
N GLU A 199 -4.88 -7.66 20.43
CA GLU A 199 -3.70 -7.57 21.31
C GLU A 199 -2.64 -8.64 21.00
N ASN A 200 -3.04 -9.74 20.35
CA ASN A 200 -2.15 -10.83 19.97
C ASN A 200 -1.59 -10.69 18.55
N THR A 201 -1.84 -9.59 17.86
CA THR A 201 -1.39 -9.40 16.48
C THR A 201 -0.25 -8.39 16.37
N LEU A 202 0.55 -8.57 15.32
CA LEU A 202 1.61 -7.65 14.90
C LEU A 202 1.34 -7.32 13.43
N TRP A 203 0.92 -6.10 13.16
CA TRP A 203 0.60 -5.65 11.80
C TRP A 203 1.85 -5.28 11.02
N ALA A 204 1.86 -5.59 9.73
CA ALA A 204 2.95 -5.23 8.84
C ALA A 204 3.24 -3.72 8.88
N SER A 205 4.51 -3.35 8.72
CA SER A 205 5.00 -1.97 8.78
C SER A 205 4.87 -1.26 10.13
N THR A 206 4.37 -1.91 11.19
CA THR A 206 4.42 -1.37 12.56
C THR A 206 5.83 -1.46 13.13
N VAL A 207 6.18 -0.53 14.03
CA VAL A 207 7.51 -0.47 14.66
C VAL A 207 7.45 -1.08 16.05
N ILE A 208 8.32 -2.06 16.30
CA ILE A 208 8.50 -2.72 17.60
C ILE A 208 9.39 -1.85 18.49
N ALA A 209 8.92 -1.53 19.70
CA ALA A 209 9.63 -0.63 20.62
C ALA A 209 10.95 -1.20 21.15
N SER A 210 10.93 -2.46 21.61
CA SER A 210 12.08 -3.10 22.26
C SER A 210 11.95 -4.62 22.21
N GLY A 211 13.09 -5.29 22.37
CA GLY A 211 13.19 -6.74 22.42
C GLY A 211 13.11 -7.39 21.05
N THR A 212 13.05 -8.71 21.04
CA THR A 212 12.81 -9.52 19.84
C THR A 212 11.45 -10.15 19.95
N VAL A 213 10.64 -10.00 18.90
CA VAL A 213 9.37 -10.71 18.78
C VAL A 213 9.50 -11.90 17.85
N VAL A 214 8.80 -12.97 18.19
CA VAL A 214 8.61 -14.15 17.34
C VAL A 214 7.12 -14.28 17.12
N GLY A 215 6.73 -14.51 15.88
CA GLY A 215 5.34 -14.73 15.52
C GLY A 215 5.20 -15.63 14.32
N VAL A 216 3.97 -16.06 14.08
CA VAL A 216 3.59 -16.82 12.89
C VAL A 216 2.91 -15.88 11.90
N VAL A 217 3.34 -15.96 10.63
CA VAL A 217 2.78 -15.15 9.55
C VAL A 217 1.36 -15.61 9.23
N LEU A 218 0.41 -14.68 9.21
CA LEU A 218 -0.97 -14.88 8.81
C LEU A 218 -1.22 -14.45 7.37
N TYR A 219 -0.96 -13.17 7.07
CA TYR A 219 -1.24 -12.56 5.77
C TYR A 219 0.04 -11.97 5.17
N THR A 220 0.12 -11.96 3.84
CA THR A 220 1.30 -11.49 3.11
C THR A 220 0.91 -10.73 1.85
N GLY A 221 1.83 -9.89 1.34
CA GLY A 221 1.64 -9.20 0.06
C GLY A 221 0.34 -8.39 -0.02
N GLN A 222 -0.52 -8.75 -0.97
CA GLN A 222 -1.79 -8.05 -1.21
C GLN A 222 -2.83 -8.22 -0.10
N GLU A 223 -2.66 -9.23 0.76
CA GLU A 223 -3.57 -9.49 1.89
C GLU A 223 -3.17 -8.74 3.16
N LEU A 224 -2.06 -7.99 3.13
CA LEU A 224 -1.64 -7.17 4.25
C LEU A 224 -2.63 -6.03 4.49
N ARG A 225 -2.98 -5.79 5.75
CA ARG A 225 -3.87 -4.70 6.14
C ARG A 225 -3.36 -3.33 5.71
N SER A 226 -2.05 -3.10 5.77
CA SER A 226 -1.39 -1.90 5.27
C SER A 226 -1.62 -1.69 3.76
N VAL A 227 -1.55 -2.76 2.98
CA VAL A 227 -1.75 -2.72 1.52
C VAL A 227 -3.22 -2.55 1.19
N MET A 228 -4.13 -3.25 1.88
CA MET A 228 -5.58 -3.09 1.70
C MET A 228 -6.07 -1.68 2.06
N ASN A 229 -5.45 -1.03 3.05
CA ASN A 229 -5.73 0.37 3.42
C ASN A 229 -5.05 1.40 2.52
N THR A 230 -4.21 0.98 1.57
CA THR A 230 -3.58 1.90 0.63
C THR A 230 -4.62 2.38 -0.37
N SER A 231 -5.18 3.56 -0.14
CA SER A 231 -6.08 4.20 -1.09
C SER A 231 -5.29 4.75 -2.29
N ASN A 232 -5.78 4.46 -3.50
CA ASN A 232 -5.31 5.19 -4.68
C ASN A 232 -5.72 6.66 -4.51
N PRO A 233 -4.79 7.62 -4.53
CA PRO A 233 -5.12 9.03 -4.33
C PRO A 233 -6.01 9.51 -5.48
N ARG A 234 -7.33 9.49 -5.25
CA ARG A 234 -8.33 10.03 -6.17
C ARG A 234 -8.37 11.54 -5.94
N SER A 235 -7.66 12.29 -6.77
CA SER A 235 -7.53 13.73 -6.60
C SER A 235 -8.85 14.45 -6.93
N LYS A 236 -9.74 14.61 -5.94
CA LYS A 236 -10.99 15.41 -6.03
C LYS A 236 -10.73 16.82 -6.60
N VAL A 237 -9.56 17.37 -6.34
CA VAL A 237 -9.11 18.68 -6.88
C VAL A 237 -9.11 18.73 -8.40
N LYS A 238 -8.71 17.64 -9.10
CA LYS A 238 -8.70 17.61 -10.57
C LYS A 238 -10.12 17.68 -11.16
N GLU A 239 -11.08 17.03 -10.52
CA GLU A 239 -12.49 17.05 -10.96
C GLU A 239 -13.10 18.45 -10.79
N ILE A 240 -12.89 19.10 -9.63
CA ILE A 240 -13.38 20.46 -9.37
C ILE A 240 -12.77 21.46 -10.37
N ILE A 241 -11.46 21.40 -10.56
CA ILE A 241 -10.76 22.27 -11.54
C ILE A 241 -11.32 22.02 -12.94
N SER A 242 -11.49 20.76 -13.36
CA SER A 242 -12.06 20.45 -14.67
C SER A 242 -13.47 21.03 -14.86
N SER A 243 -14.33 20.96 -13.83
CA SER A 243 -15.67 21.55 -13.87
C SER A 243 -15.65 23.07 -13.96
N PHE A 244 -14.75 23.75 -13.24
CA PHE A 244 -14.61 25.20 -13.31
C PHE A 244 -14.10 25.67 -14.69
N ILE A 245 -13.10 24.99 -15.25
CA ILE A 245 -12.61 25.32 -16.59
C ILE A 245 -13.74 25.06 -17.63
N ASN A 246 -14.54 23.99 -17.49
CA ASN A 246 -15.68 23.70 -18.36
C ASN A 246 -16.69 24.86 -18.37
N TYR A 247 -16.98 25.43 -17.19
CA TYR A 247 -17.84 26.59 -17.06
C TYR A 247 -17.29 27.83 -17.79
N LEU A 248 -16.00 28.15 -17.61
CA LEU A 248 -15.35 29.27 -18.29
C LEU A 248 -15.38 29.11 -19.81
N PHE A 249 -15.20 27.88 -20.29
CA PHE A 249 -15.21 27.58 -21.72
C PHE A 249 -16.59 27.80 -22.35
N ILE A 250 -17.66 27.37 -21.69
CA ILE A 250 -19.04 27.65 -22.13
C ILE A 250 -19.26 29.17 -22.22
N LYS A 251 -18.80 29.93 -21.23
CA LYS A 251 -18.90 31.39 -21.25
C LYS A 251 -18.11 32.04 -22.39
N GLN A 252 -16.98 31.48 -22.77
CA GLN A 252 -16.20 31.95 -23.91
C GLN A 252 -16.93 31.69 -25.23
N ILE A 253 -17.56 30.53 -25.39
CA ILE A 253 -18.41 30.23 -26.56
C ILE A 253 -19.60 31.18 -26.61
N ASP A 254 -20.33 31.37 -25.51
CA ASP A 254 -21.47 32.29 -25.45
C ASP A 254 -21.07 33.69 -25.90
N MET A 255 -19.93 34.19 -25.39
CA MET A 255 -19.39 35.49 -25.76
C MET A 255 -19.05 35.57 -27.26
N ALA A 256 -18.33 34.57 -27.79
CA ALA A 256 -17.96 34.53 -29.20
C ALA A 256 -19.20 34.49 -30.12
N THR A 257 -20.23 33.73 -29.72
CA THR A 257 -21.50 33.63 -30.45
C THR A 257 -22.22 34.98 -30.42
N LEU A 258 -22.28 35.66 -29.26
CA LEU A 258 -22.89 36.98 -29.13
C LEU A 258 -22.20 38.04 -30.00
N PHE A 259 -20.88 37.96 -30.16
CA PHE A 259 -20.13 38.84 -31.06
C PHE A 259 -20.33 38.49 -32.54
N ALA A 260 -20.51 37.21 -32.89
CA ALA A 260 -20.73 36.79 -34.28
C ALA A 260 -22.14 37.15 -34.80
N TYR A 261 -23.13 37.27 -33.91
CA TYR A 261 -24.50 37.71 -34.25
C TYR A 261 -24.67 39.24 -34.27
N ARG A 262 -23.60 40.00 -34.02
CA ARG A 262 -23.59 41.47 -34.01
C ARG A 262 -22.87 42.00 -35.24
#